data_AF-A0A842YAV5-F1
#
_entry.id   AF-A0A842YAV5-F1
#
_cell.length_a   1.000
_cell.length_b   1.000
_cell.length_c   1.000
_cell.angle_alpha   90.00
_cell.angle_beta   90.00
_cell.angle_gamma   90.00
#
_symmetry.space_group_name_H-M   'P 1'
#
loop_
_entity.id
_entity.type
_entity.pdbx_description
1 polymer ?
#
loop_
_entity_poly.entity_id
_entity_poly.type
_entity_poly.pdbx_seq_one_letter_code
_entity_poly.pdbx_strand_id
1 'polypeptide(L)' 'MDKSRRRGIGVLIFSMGLIAILIGAMTDIYTAKVGVIIMLAIWFIGGAIAMIVFGGKEE' A
#
# COMPACT_ATOMS: atom_id res chain seq x y z
N MET A 1 -8.25 18.82 -1.84
CA MET A 1 -7.03 18.10 -2.28
C MET A 1 -7.24 17.61 -3.72
N ASP A 2 -6.43 18.12 -4.66
CA ASP A 2 -6.57 17.88 -6.10
C ASP A 2 -6.56 16.41 -6.49
N LYS A 3 -7.33 16.09 -7.53
CA LYS A 3 -7.51 14.72 -8.06
C LYS A 3 -6.16 14.05 -8.40
N SER A 4 -5.18 14.83 -8.86
CA SER A 4 -3.81 14.37 -9.10
C SER A 4 -3.07 13.96 -7.83
N ARG A 5 -3.27 14.68 -6.73
CA ARG A 5 -2.64 14.37 -5.44
C ARG A 5 -3.24 13.10 -4.82
N ARG A 6 -4.53 12.84 -5.04
CA ARG A 6 -5.20 11.59 -4.65
C ARG A 6 -4.63 10.38 -5.39
N ARG A 7 -4.47 10.48 -6.72
CA ARG A 7 -3.83 9.44 -7.54
C ARG A 7 -2.37 9.22 -7.14
N GLY A 8 -1.62 10.30 -6.87
CA GLY A 8 -0.22 10.19 -6.45
C GLY A 8 -0.03 9.39 -5.16
N ILE A 9 -0.90 9.60 -4.15
CA ILE A 9 -0.84 8.84 -2.89
C ILE A 9 -1.18 7.36 -3.11
N GLY A 10 -2.21 7.06 -3.91
CA GLY A 10 -2.57 5.68 -4.24
C GLY A 10 -1.46 4.94 -4.98
N VAL A 11 -0.79 5.62 -5.93
CA VAL A 11 0.36 5.07 -6.65
C VAL A 11 1.55 4.83 -5.70
N LEU A 12 1.84 5.75 -4.78
CA LEU A 12 2.93 5.58 -3.81
C LEU A 12 2.73 4.36 -2.89
N ILE A 13 1.50 4.18 -2.36
CA ILE A 13 1.17 3.03 -1.51
C ILE A 13 1.31 1.73 -2.31
N PHE A 14 0.85 1.71 -3.56
CA PHE A 14 0.98 0.55 -4.44
C PHE A 14 2.45 0.23 -4.76
N SER A 15 3.25 1.25 -5.11
CA SER A 15 4.68 1.09 -5.38
C SER A 15 5.47 0.59 -4.16
N MET A 16 5.14 1.05 -2.94
CA MET A 16 5.73 0.54 -1.70
C MET A 16 5.37 -0.93 -1.46
N GLY A 17 4.13 -1.33 -1.71
CA GLY A 17 3.71 -2.73 -1.60
C GLY A 17 4.45 -3.63 -2.59
N LEU A 18 4.63 -3.18 -3.83
CA LEU A 18 5.37 -3.91 -4.86
C LEU A 18 6.84 -4.13 -4.48
N ILE A 19 7.51 -3.10 -3.95
CA ILE A 19 8.90 -3.21 -3.48
C ILE A 19 9.02 -4.21 -2.33
N ALA A 20 8.07 -4.21 -1.39
CA ALA A 20 8.06 -5.19 -0.29
C ALA A 20 7.94 -6.64 -0.78
N ILE A 21 7.13 -6.90 -1.82
CA ILE A 21 7.10 -8.22 -2.49
C ILE A 21 8.44 -8.54 -3.11
N LEU A 22 9.03 -7.62 -3.89
CA LEU A 22 10.27 -7.89 -4.62
C LEU A 22 11.43 -8.20 -3.67
N ILE A 23 11.52 -7.48 -2.55
CA ILE A 23 12.48 -7.77 -1.47
C ILE A 23 12.17 -9.14 -0.85
N GLY A 24 10.91 -9.41 -0.55
CA GLY A 24 10.47 -10.71 -0.03
C GLY A 24 10.78 -11.87 -0.98
N ALA A 25 10.63 -11.69 -2.29
CA ALA A 25 10.83 -12.72 -3.31
C ALA A 25 12.31 -12.99 -3.61
N MET A 26 13.19 -11.98 -3.48
CA MET A 26 14.64 -12.16 -3.60
C MET A 26 15.27 -12.85 -2.38
N THR A 27 14.56 -12.91 -1.26
CA THR A 27 15.07 -13.44 0.01
C THR A 27 14.29 -14.71 0.37
N ASP A 28 14.91 -15.67 1.07
CA ASP A 28 14.39 -17.01 1.41
C ASP A 28 12.87 -17.11 1.69
N ILE A 29 12.24 -18.28 1.50
CA ILE A 29 10.78 -18.52 1.59
C ILE A 29 10.17 -17.98 2.90
N TYR A 30 10.92 -17.99 4.00
CA TYR A 30 10.51 -17.38 5.27
C TYR A 30 10.37 -15.86 5.19
N THR A 31 11.30 -15.20 4.50
CA THR A 31 11.30 -13.76 4.24
C THR A 31 10.25 -13.37 3.19
N ALA A 32 9.96 -14.23 2.21
CA ALA A 32 8.86 -14.03 1.27
C ALA A 32 7.50 -13.93 1.97
N LYS A 33 7.23 -14.82 2.95
CA LYS A 33 6.02 -14.75 3.77
C LYS A 33 5.96 -13.46 4.58
N VAL A 34 7.07 -13.05 5.18
CA VAL A 34 7.17 -11.78 5.92
C VAL A 34 6.91 -10.58 4.99
N GLY A 35 7.46 -10.58 3.77
CA GLY A 35 7.24 -9.53 2.77
C GLY A 35 5.76 -9.42 2.35
N VAL A 36 5.07 -10.55 2.17
CA VAL A 36 3.63 -10.58 1.89
C VAL A 36 2.81 -10.03 3.06
N ILE A 37 3.15 -10.38 4.30
CA ILE A 37 2.47 -9.86 5.50
C ILE A 37 2.67 -8.35 5.63
N ILE A 38 3.89 -7.85 5.42
CA ILE A 38 4.20 -6.42 5.43
C ILE A 38 3.43 -5.69 4.32
N MET A 39 3.37 -6.27 3.11
CA MET A 39 2.58 -5.69 2.03
C MET A 39 1.10 -5.59 2.41
N LEU A 40 0.50 -6.66 2.91
CA LEU A 40 -0.90 -6.66 3.32
C LEU A 40 -1.17 -5.62 4.42
N ALA A 41 -0.24 -5.46 5.37
CA ALA A 41 -0.33 -4.42 6.39
C ALA A 41 -0.28 -3.01 5.78
N ILE A 42 0.65 -2.75 4.85
CA ILE A 42 0.73 -1.46 4.13
C ILE A 42 -0.54 -1.22 3.32
N TRP A 43 -1.12 -2.25 2.72
CA TRP A 43 -2.33 -2.12 1.91
C TRP A 43 -3.58 -1.87 2.75
N PHE A 44 -3.71 -2.55 3.90
CA PHE A 44 -4.80 -2.33 4.85
C PHE A 44 -4.71 -0.94 5.48
N ILE A 45 -3.53 -0.56 5.97
CA ILE A 45 -3.32 0.74 6.61
C ILE A 45 -3.44 1.86 5.57
N GLY A 46 -2.79 1.71 4.42
CA GLY A 46 -2.86 2.68 3.31
C GLY A 46 -4.27 2.81 2.73
N GLY A 47 -5.00 1.69 2.61
CA GLY A 47 -6.40 1.66 2.18
C GLY A 47 -7.35 2.29 3.19
N ALA A 48 -7.18 2.03 4.48
CA ALA A 48 -7.97 2.64 5.55
C ALA A 48 -7.70 4.16 5.64
N ILE A 49 -6.44 4.58 5.56
CA ILE A 49 -6.08 6.00 5.50
C ILE A 49 -6.67 6.64 4.24
N ALA A 50 -6.61 5.96 3.09
CA ALA A 50 -7.24 6.42 1.87
C ALA A 50 -8.76 6.56 2.02
N MET A 51 -9.46 5.62 2.64
CA MET A 51 -10.89 5.76 2.95
C MET A 51 -11.18 6.92 3.89
N ILE A 52 -10.41 7.11 4.96
CA ILE A 52 -10.62 8.20 5.90
C ILE A 52 -10.37 9.56 5.22
N VAL A 53 -9.34 9.65 4.39
CA VAL A 53 -8.95 10.90 3.69
C VAL A 53 -9.80 11.18 2.44
N PHE A 54 -10.33 10.14 1.79
CA PHE A 54 -11.03 10.26 0.49
C PHE A 54 -12.51 9.87 0.51
N GLY A 55 -12.93 9.00 1.42
CA GLY A 55 -14.30 8.52 1.60
C GLY A 55 -15.22 9.47 2.36
N GLY A 56 -14.69 10.49 3.05
CA GLY A 56 -15.47 11.62 3.57
C GLY A 56 -15.98 12.60 2.49
N LYS A 57 -16.22 12.13 1.26
CA LYS A 57 -16.70 12.94 0.12
C LYS A 57 -17.93 12.32 -0.56
N GLU A 58 -18.72 11.56 0.18
CA GLU A 58 -20.03 11.05 -0.26
C GLU A 58 -21.20 11.69 0.50
N GLU A 59 -21.07 12.95 0.91
CA GLU A 59 -22.22 13.82 1.24
C GLU A 59 -22.22 15.08 0.35
#